data_AF-A0A8K0GAY4-F1
#
_entry.id   AF-A0A8K0GAY4-F1
#
_cell.length_a   1.000
_cell.length_b   1.000
_cell.length_c   1.000
_cell.angle_alpha   90.00
_cell.angle_beta   90.00
_cell.angle_gamma   90.00
#
_symmetry.space_group_name_H-M   'P 1'
#
loop_
_entity.id
_entity.type
_entity.pdbx_description
1 polymer ?
#
loop_
_entity_poly.entity_id
_entity_poly.type
_entity_poly.pdbx_seq_one_letter_code
_entity_poly.pdbx_strand_id
1 'polypeptide(L)'
;MARTPWRSLKKEVMNAILSFPNGSASGTDGLRPQHLKDMLSNFTANTGKLDHAITDILYGASLCALSKKYGGIRPIAVGKTFHRLVAKLGCAHYRDNIGEFLRPKQLGFGTKGGCEAAVH
;
A
#
# COMPACT_ATOMS: atom_id res chain seq x y z
N MET A 1 -28.90 -8.06 -4.58
CA MET A 1 -28.69 -6.92 -3.67
C MET A 1 -27.33 -6.31 -3.98
N ALA A 2 -27.26 -5.15 -4.62
CA ALA A 2 -25.98 -4.51 -4.93
C ALA A 2 -25.35 -4.03 -3.61
N ARG A 3 -24.25 -4.64 -3.17
CA ARG A 3 -23.49 -4.14 -2.03
C ARG A 3 -22.93 -2.77 -2.41
N THR A 4 -23.25 -1.75 -1.64
CA THR A 4 -22.62 -0.44 -1.78
C THR A 4 -21.10 -0.64 -1.68
N PRO A 5 -20.31 -0.19 -2.68
CA PRO A 5 -18.87 -0.38 -2.64
C PRO A 5 -18.30 0.37 -1.44
N TRP A 6 -17.36 -0.26 -0.73
CA TRP A 6 -16.64 0.37 0.37
C TRP A 6 -15.97 1.66 -0.11
N ARG A 7 -16.05 2.72 0.72
CA ARG A 7 -15.48 4.03 0.43
C ARG A 7 -14.80 4.56 1.68
N SER A 8 -13.55 4.98 1.54
CA SER A 8 -12.79 5.57 2.64
C SER A 8 -13.21 7.02 2.91
N LEU A 9 -13.06 7.44 4.18
CA LEU A 9 -13.26 8.82 4.58
C LEU A 9 -12.02 9.67 4.24
N LYS A 10 -12.21 10.98 4.02
CA LYS A 10 -11.11 11.93 3.76
C LYS A 10 -10.00 11.82 4.82
N LYS A 11 -10.36 11.66 6.10
CA LYS A 11 -9.43 11.49 7.21
C LYS A 11 -8.57 10.23 7.07
N GLU A 12 -9.15 9.12 6.62
CA GLU A 12 -8.43 7.85 6.41
C GLU A 12 -7.42 7.99 5.26
N VAL A 13 -7.82 8.65 4.17
CA VAL A 13 -6.92 8.95 3.04
C VAL A 13 -5.75 9.82 3.48
N MET A 14 -6.03 10.89 4.24
CA MET A 14 -5.00 11.77 4.81
C MET A 14 -4.03 10.99 5.69
N ASN A 15 -4.54 10.20 6.64
CA ASN A 15 -3.73 9.37 7.52
C ASN A 15 -2.87 8.38 6.72
N ALA A 16 -3.43 7.76 5.69
CA ALA A 16 -2.70 6.84 4.82
C ALA A 16 -1.57 7.53 4.06
N ILE A 17 -1.79 8.73 3.51
CA ILE A 17 -0.73 9.52 2.84
C ILE A 17 0.38 9.91 3.83
N LEU A 18 0.01 10.42 5.01
CA LEU A 18 0.99 10.86 6.02
C LEU A 18 1.81 9.69 6.57
N SER A 19 1.22 8.48 6.63
CA SER A 19 1.89 7.27 7.10
C SER A 19 2.92 6.65 6.14
N PHE A 20 3.15 7.24 4.96
CA PHE A 20 4.29 6.83 4.13
C PHE A 20 5.61 7.26 4.77
N PRO A 21 6.65 6.41 4.83
CA PRO A 21 7.98 6.84 5.26
C PRO A 21 8.55 7.96 4.36
N ASN A 22 9.27 8.91 4.95
CA ASN A 22 9.99 9.93 4.19
C ASN A 22 11.05 9.26 3.30
N GLY A 23 11.27 9.80 2.10
CA GLY A 23 12.18 9.22 1.12
C GLY A 23 11.66 7.95 0.41
N SER A 24 10.39 7.57 0.60
CA SER A 24 9.78 6.44 -0.12
C SER A 24 9.91 6.60 -1.64
N ALA A 25 10.36 5.54 -2.31
CA ALA A 25 10.52 5.50 -3.76
C ALA A 25 9.19 5.60 -4.53
N SER A 26 9.28 6.09 -5.77
CA SER A 26 8.20 6.12 -6.76
C SER A 26 8.11 4.80 -7.52
N GLY A 27 6.97 4.59 -8.19
CA GLY A 27 6.87 3.61 -9.27
C GLY A 27 7.47 4.17 -10.58
N THR A 28 7.08 3.58 -11.70
CA THR A 28 7.55 3.96 -13.05
C THR A 28 7.09 5.36 -13.50
N ASP A 29 6.12 5.95 -12.81
CA ASP A 29 5.57 7.29 -13.09
C ASP A 29 6.33 8.44 -12.40
N GLY A 30 7.34 8.14 -11.58
CA GLY A 30 8.11 9.15 -10.85
C GLY A 30 7.35 9.81 -9.69
N LEU A 31 6.07 9.50 -9.48
CA LEU A 31 5.28 10.06 -8.38
C LEU A 31 5.69 9.41 -7.06
N ARG A 32 6.29 10.18 -6.16
CA ARG A 32 6.68 9.72 -4.82
C ARG A 32 5.57 10.02 -3.82
N PRO A 33 5.46 9.25 -2.72
CA PRO A 33 4.58 9.62 -1.62
C PRO A 33 4.84 11.02 -1.05
N GLN A 34 6.07 11.52 -1.17
CA GLN A 34 6.41 12.88 -0.77
C GLN A 34 5.64 13.93 -1.60
N HIS A 35 5.50 13.72 -2.92
CA HIS A 35 4.72 14.64 -3.76
C HIS A 35 3.27 14.76 -3.28
N LEU A 36 2.67 13.65 -2.82
CA LEU A 36 1.33 13.68 -2.23
C LEU A 36 1.32 14.49 -0.93
N LYS A 37 2.29 14.28 -0.03
CA LYS A 37 2.40 15.05 1.22
C LYS A 37 2.54 16.55 0.96
N ASP A 38 3.32 16.94 -0.05
CA ASP A 38 3.57 18.33 -0.39
C ASP A 38 2.32 18.97 -1.03
N MET A 39 1.63 18.24 -1.91
CA MET A 39 0.38 18.67 -2.56
C MET A 39 -0.79 18.79 -1.58
N LEU A 40 -0.78 18.04 -0.46
CA LEU A 40 -1.84 18.09 0.55
C LEU A 40 -1.97 19.44 1.27
N SER A 41 -1.04 20.39 1.06
CA SER A 41 -1.24 21.78 1.44
C SER A 41 -2.45 22.43 0.72
N ASN A 42 -2.85 21.93 -0.46
CA ASN A 42 -3.90 22.52 -1.30
C ASN A 42 -4.86 21.52 -1.98
N PHE A 43 -4.84 20.22 -1.63
CA PHE A 43 -5.56 19.19 -2.40
C PHE A 43 -7.04 19.00 -1.99
N THR A 44 -7.96 19.11 -2.96
CA THR A 44 -9.35 18.65 -2.86
C THR A 44 -9.50 17.30 -3.57
N ALA A 45 -9.84 16.25 -2.81
CA ALA A 45 -10.02 14.92 -3.37
C ALA A 45 -11.37 14.83 -4.11
N ASN A 46 -11.32 14.76 -5.44
CA ASN A 46 -12.49 14.47 -6.27
C ASN A 46 -12.62 12.96 -6.48
N THR A 47 -13.84 12.45 -6.49
CA THR A 47 -14.10 11.04 -6.83
C THR A 47 -14.13 10.86 -8.34
N GLY A 48 -13.23 10.03 -8.85
CA GLY A 48 -13.22 9.56 -10.23
C GLY A 48 -13.34 8.04 -10.31
N LYS A 49 -13.92 7.54 -11.40
CA LYS A 49 -13.78 6.14 -11.78
C LYS A 49 -12.49 5.97 -12.57
N LEU A 50 -11.81 4.85 -12.39
CA LEU A 50 -10.63 4.54 -13.16
C LEU A 50 -11.03 4.05 -14.55
N ASP A 51 -10.45 4.64 -15.59
CA ASP A 51 -10.59 4.13 -16.95
C ASP A 51 -9.77 2.85 -17.12
N HIS A 52 -10.33 1.85 -17.81
CA HIS A 52 -9.64 0.63 -18.15
C HIS A 52 -8.37 0.89 -18.98
N ALA A 53 -8.34 1.95 -19.79
CA ALA A 53 -7.18 2.32 -20.60
C ALA A 53 -5.91 2.64 -19.79
N ILE A 54 -6.03 3.08 -18.54
CA ILE A 54 -4.90 3.44 -17.67
C ILE A 54 -4.61 2.38 -16.60
N THR A 55 -5.33 1.27 -16.65
CA THR A 55 -5.27 0.20 -15.64
C THR A 55 -3.91 -0.49 -15.65
N ASP A 56 -3.41 -0.89 -16.81
CA ASP A 56 -2.09 -1.51 -16.97
C ASP A 56 -0.96 -0.58 -16.52
N ILE A 57 -1.12 0.71 -16.82
CA ILE A 57 -0.20 1.75 -16.40
C ILE A 57 -0.19 1.84 -14.87
N LEU A 58 -1.35 1.81 -14.20
CA LEU A 58 -1.44 1.97 -12.75
C LEU A 58 -1.02 0.73 -11.96
N TYR A 59 -1.23 -0.46 -12.51
CA TYR A 59 -0.83 -1.72 -11.88
C TYR A 59 0.62 -2.11 -12.17
N GLY A 60 1.33 -1.36 -13.01
CA GLY A 60 2.77 -1.49 -13.21
C GLY A 60 3.61 -1.20 -11.95
N ALA A 61 4.86 -1.67 -11.96
CA ALA A 61 5.83 -1.46 -10.89
C ALA A 61 7.24 -1.24 -11.44
N SER A 62 8.05 -0.49 -10.70
CA SER A 62 9.49 -0.37 -10.97
C SER A 62 10.25 -1.52 -10.30
N LEU A 63 11.15 -2.17 -11.03
CA LEU A 63 11.94 -3.30 -10.50
C LEU A 63 13.31 -2.82 -10.02
N CYS A 64 13.69 -3.22 -8.81
CA CYS A 64 15.01 -3.00 -8.26
C CYS A 64 15.60 -4.33 -7.77
N ALA A 65 16.79 -4.67 -8.25
CA ALA A 65 17.52 -5.86 -7.81
C ALA A 65 18.41 -5.51 -6.62
N LEU A 66 18.07 -6.01 -5.43
CA LEU A 66 18.89 -5.84 -4.23
C LEU A 66 19.71 -7.10 -3.97
N SER A 67 21.00 -6.96 -3.67
CA SER A 67 21.83 -8.09 -3.28
C SER A 67 21.48 -8.58 -1.87
N LYS A 68 21.37 -9.90 -1.70
CA LYS A 68 21.22 -10.51 -0.36
C LYS A 68 22.58 -10.57 0.34
N LYS A 69 22.58 -10.53 1.69
CA LYS A 69 23.79 -10.58 2.53
C LYS A 69 24.69 -11.79 2.25
N TYR A 70 24.10 -12.95 1.96
CA TYR A 70 24.81 -14.21 1.75
C TYR A 70 24.74 -14.69 0.29
N GLY A 71 24.59 -13.76 -0.67
CA GLY A 71 24.50 -14.07 -2.10
C GLY A 71 23.08 -14.25 -2.63
N GLY A 72 22.94 -14.07 -3.95
CA GLY A 72 21.67 -14.06 -4.67
C GLY A 72 20.97 -12.70 -4.71
N ILE A 73 19.93 -12.60 -5.54
CA ILE A 73 19.18 -11.35 -5.79
C ILE A 73 17.83 -11.39 -5.06
N ARG A 74 17.46 -10.26 -4.46
CA ARG A 74 16.12 -9.97 -3.93
C ARG A 74 15.46 -8.96 -4.90
N PRO A 75 14.67 -9.43 -5.89
CA PRO A 75 13.94 -8.52 -6.75
C PRO A 75 12.84 -7.83 -5.94
N ILE A 76 12.78 -6.51 -6.03
CA ILE A 76 11.76 -5.67 -5.40
C ILE A 76 10.93 -5.03 -6.50
N ALA A 77 9.61 -5.20 -6.44
CA ALA A 77 8.67 -4.46 -7.26
C ALA A 77 8.07 -3.30 -6.47
N VAL A 78 8.38 -2.07 -6.88
CA VAL A 78 7.83 -0.85 -6.29
C VAL A 78 6.62 -0.42 -7.12
N GLY A 79 5.43 -0.75 -6.62
CA GLY A 79 4.18 -0.29 -7.20
C GLY A 79 4.02 1.24 -7.14
N LYS A 80 3.19 1.77 -8.01
CA LYS A 80 2.90 3.21 -8.07
C LYS A 80 2.31 3.75 -6.76
N THR A 81 2.56 5.02 -6.49
CA THR A 81 2.18 5.64 -5.21
C THR A 81 0.67 5.60 -4.96
N PHE A 82 -0.16 5.84 -5.97
CA PHE A 82 -1.62 5.70 -5.84
C PHE A 82 -2.05 4.27 -5.54
N HIS A 83 -1.46 3.27 -6.21
CA HIS A 83 -1.77 1.87 -5.93
C HIS A 83 -1.38 1.47 -4.51
N ARG A 84 -0.20 1.90 -4.04
CA ARG A 84 0.25 1.71 -2.65
C ARG A 84 -0.65 2.41 -1.64
N LEU A 85 -1.19 3.59 -1.98
CA LEU A 85 -2.14 4.33 -1.14
C LEU A 85 -3.45 3.54 -0.98
N VAL A 86 -4.01 3.05 -2.10
CA VAL A 86 -5.22 2.20 -2.09
C VAL A 86 -4.96 0.93 -1.27
N ALA A 87 -3.81 0.27 -1.47
CA ALA A 87 -3.42 -0.91 -0.71
C ALA A 87 -3.30 -0.61 0.80
N LYS A 88 -2.71 0.52 1.20
CA LYS A 88 -2.66 0.95 2.61
C LYS A 88 -4.07 1.09 3.21
N LEU A 89 -4.99 1.72 2.49
CA LEU A 89 -6.36 1.92 2.95
C LEU A 89 -7.11 0.58 3.08
N GLY A 90 -6.99 -0.30 2.08
CA GLY A 90 -7.57 -1.65 2.12
C GLY A 90 -6.99 -2.49 3.25
N CYS A 91 -5.66 -2.51 3.39
CA CYS A 91 -4.99 -3.22 4.49
C CYS A 91 -5.41 -2.68 5.85
N ALA A 92 -5.58 -1.36 6.01
CA ALA A 92 -6.04 -0.77 7.27
C ALA A 92 -7.49 -1.19 7.59
N HIS A 93 -8.36 -1.24 6.58
CA HIS A 93 -9.77 -1.60 6.75
C HIS A 93 -9.97 -3.09 7.09
N TYR A 94 -9.24 -3.99 6.41
CA TYR A 94 -9.42 -5.43 6.57
C TYR A 94 -8.39 -6.10 7.50
N ARG A 95 -7.50 -5.31 8.13
CA ARG A 95 -6.37 -5.82 8.91
C ARG A 95 -6.78 -6.88 9.92
N ASP A 96 -7.80 -6.57 10.72
CA ASP A 96 -8.16 -7.38 11.87
C ASP A 96 -8.89 -8.65 11.44
N ASN A 97 -9.83 -8.54 10.50
CA ASN A 97 -10.54 -9.70 9.94
C ASN A 97 -9.59 -10.69 9.25
N ILE A 98 -8.68 -10.18 8.39
CA ILE A 98 -7.71 -11.04 7.69
C ILE A 98 -6.68 -11.58 8.67
N GLY A 99 -6.20 -10.76 9.62
CA GLY A 99 -5.26 -11.19 10.65
C GLY A 99 -5.82 -12.32 11.50
N GLU A 100 -7.10 -12.26 11.87
CA GLU A 100 -7.78 -13.33 12.60
C GLU A 100 -7.90 -14.60 11.79
N PHE A 101 -8.33 -14.50 10.52
CA PHE A 101 -8.44 -15.62 9.61
C PHE A 101 -7.10 -16.35 9.36
N LEU A 102 -6.00 -15.59 9.29
CA LEU A 102 -4.66 -16.12 9.02
C LEU A 102 -4.03 -16.82 10.23
N ARG A 103 -4.45 -16.47 11.45
CA ARG A 103 -3.96 -17.10 12.67
C ARG A 103 -4.51 -18.53 12.83
N PRO A 104 -3.72 -19.46 13.39
CA PRO A 104 -2.33 -19.32 13.83
C PRO A 104 -1.28 -19.59 12.73
N LYS A 105 -1.70 -19.98 11.52
CA LYS A 105 -0.79 -20.48 10.46
C LYS A 105 0.14 -19.41 9.88
N GLN A 106 -0.30 -18.16 9.83
CA GLN A 106 0.46 -17.03 9.30
C GLN A 106 0.38 -15.85 10.27
N LEU A 107 1.52 -15.47 10.85
CA LEU A 107 1.62 -14.45 11.89
C LEU A 107 2.22 -13.13 11.37
N GLY A 108 2.72 -13.09 10.14
CA GLY A 108 3.37 -11.92 9.53
C GLY A 108 2.43 -10.79 9.12
N PHE A 109 1.11 -11.01 9.12
CA PHE A 109 0.11 -9.97 8.83
C PHE A 109 -0.90 -9.86 9.97
N GLY A 110 -1.27 -8.62 10.33
CA GLY A 110 -2.36 -8.38 11.29
C GLY A 110 -2.12 -8.89 12.72
N THR A 111 -0.90 -9.35 13.06
CA THR A 111 -0.57 -9.89 14.38
C THR A 111 0.56 -9.09 15.00
N LYS A 112 0.32 -8.54 16.20
CA LYS A 112 1.33 -7.79 16.96
C LYS A 112 2.37 -8.77 17.51
N GLY A 113 3.65 -8.52 17.25
CA GLY A 113 4.73 -9.43 17.65
C GLY A 113 4.70 -10.78 16.92
N GLY A 114 4.20 -10.81 15.66
CA GLY A 114 3.98 -12.05 14.93
C GLY A 114 5.26 -12.83 14.61
N CYS A 115 6.40 -12.17 14.46
CA CYS A 115 7.68 -12.85 14.25
C CYS A 115 8.14 -13.58 15.50
N GLU A 116 7.90 -13.00 16.67
CA GLU A 116 8.20 -13.55 17.99
C GLU A 116 7.23 -14.67 18.35
N ALA A 117 5.95 -14.52 18.00
CA ALA A 117 4.92 -15.52 18.24
C ALA A 117 5.06 -16.79 17.38
N ALA A 118 5.85 -16.76 16.29
CA ALA A 118 6.06 -17.93 15.43
C ALA A 118 7.12 -18.92 15.95
N VAL A 119 7.91 -18.50 16.95
CA VAL A 119 9.07 -19.27 17.45
C VAL A 119 8.71 -20.13 18.67
N HIS A 120 7.47 -20.04 19.16
CA HIS A 120 6.97 -20.76 20.33
C HIS A 120 5.80 -21.67 19.93
#